data_AF-A0A397SEK6-F1
#
_entry.id   AF-A0A397SEK6-F1
#
_cell.length_a   1.000
_cell.length_b   1.000
_cell.length_c   1.000
_cell.angle_alpha   90.00
_cell.angle_beta   90.00
_cell.angle_gamma   90.00
#
_symmetry.space_group_name_H-M   'P 1'
#
loop_
_entity.id
_entity.type
_entity.pdbx_description
1 polymer ?
#
loop_
_entity_poly.entity_id
_entity_poly.type
_entity_poly.pdbx_seq_one_letter_code
_entity_poly.pdbx_strand_id
1 'polypeptide(L)'
;MNSILDRMINYNNICSLPSNTYVQKLANQARNGEGVLILTGEDLMKRNIEHEARQLQLHYNQHDIDSLTNEYWNSRLTLSQKNRFINLAKYINQIRNNKTIDLIVQINRPQITNTPFEYALFNGTSFYDDKITESSILPAGCSNSSLFP
;
A
#
# COMPACT_ATOMS: atom_id res chain seq x y z
N MET A 1 -31.78 -9.13 1.29
CA MET A 1 -31.89 -7.65 1.41
C MET A 1 -33.02 -7.17 0.49
N ASN A 2 -33.68 -6.03 0.72
CA ASN A 2 -34.84 -5.60 -0.10
C ASN A 2 -34.92 -4.07 -0.21
N SER A 3 -33.77 -3.43 -0.44
CA SER A 3 -33.68 -1.97 -0.62
C SER A 3 -33.92 -1.58 -2.09
N ILE A 4 -34.30 -0.32 -2.32
CA ILE A 4 -34.40 0.26 -3.68
C ILE A 4 -33.06 0.09 -4.42
N LEU A 5 -31.96 0.21 -3.68
CA LEU A 5 -30.61 0.01 -4.19
C LEU A 5 -30.39 -1.38 -4.81
N ASP A 6 -30.75 -2.46 -4.11
CA ASP A 6 -30.61 -3.84 -4.62
C ASP A 6 -31.46 -4.08 -5.88
N ARG A 7 -32.63 -3.43 -5.98
CA ARG A 7 -33.53 -3.58 -7.13
C ARG A 7 -33.07 -2.83 -8.38
N MET A 8 -32.36 -1.72 -8.20
CA MET A 8 -32.00 -0.82 -9.31
C MET A 8 -30.55 -0.99 -9.78
N ILE A 9 -29.68 -1.54 -8.94
CA ILE A 9 -28.28 -1.76 -9.32
C ILE A 9 -28.17 -2.81 -10.44
N ASN A 10 -27.35 -2.48 -11.43
CA ASN A 10 -27.05 -3.39 -12.53
C ASN A 10 -25.93 -4.36 -12.14
N TYR A 11 -26.27 -5.66 -12.06
CA TYR A 11 -25.32 -6.74 -11.76
C TYR A 11 -24.06 -6.71 -12.63
N ASN A 12 -24.20 -6.47 -13.94
CA ASN A 12 -23.07 -6.47 -14.87
C ASN A 12 -22.12 -5.31 -14.59
N ASN A 13 -22.66 -4.13 -14.24
CA ASN A 13 -21.86 -2.97 -13.93
C ASN A 13 -21.06 -3.19 -12.64
N ILE A 14 -21.70 -3.71 -11.58
CA ILE A 14 -21.01 -3.91 -10.31
C ILE A 14 -20.03 -5.09 -10.31
N CYS A 15 -20.25 -6.09 -11.16
CA CYS A 15 -19.33 -7.22 -11.35
C CYS A 15 -18.22 -6.95 -12.37
N SER A 16 -18.30 -5.82 -13.09
CA SER A 16 -17.24 -5.41 -14.02
C SER A 16 -16.02 -4.90 -13.26
N LEU A 17 -14.83 -5.02 -13.87
CA LEU A 17 -13.65 -4.41 -13.27
C LEU A 17 -13.78 -2.88 -13.31
N PRO A 18 -13.32 -2.16 -12.28
CA PRO A 18 -13.29 -0.70 -12.31
C PRO A 18 -12.55 -0.19 -13.55
N SER A 19 -12.95 0.97 -14.06
CA SER A 19 -12.33 1.56 -15.25
C SER A 19 -10.82 1.78 -15.05
N ASN A 20 -10.05 1.73 -16.15
CA ASN A 20 -8.60 1.95 -16.09
C ASN A 20 -8.21 3.29 -15.44
N THR A 21 -8.98 4.34 -15.70
CA THR A 21 -8.79 5.65 -15.05
C THR A 21 -8.97 5.57 -13.54
N TYR A 22 -9.94 4.78 -13.07
CA TYR A 22 -10.15 4.55 -11.64
C TYR A 22 -9.02 3.73 -11.02
N VAL A 23 -8.56 2.69 -11.70
CA VAL A 23 -7.40 1.89 -11.28
C VAL A 23 -6.14 2.74 -11.20
N GLN A 24 -5.91 3.66 -12.16
CA GLN A 24 -4.79 4.60 -12.12
C GLN A 24 -4.89 5.58 -10.95
N LYS A 25 -6.09 6.11 -10.67
CA LYS A 25 -6.30 6.98 -9.50
C LYS A 25 -5.96 6.24 -8.20
N LEU A 26 -6.41 5.00 -8.08
CA LEU A 26 -6.10 4.13 -6.94
C LEU A 26 -4.61 3.83 -6.82
N ALA A 27 -3.95 3.50 -7.92
CA ALA A 27 -2.52 3.26 -7.97
C ALA A 27 -1.72 4.50 -7.57
N ASN A 28 -2.15 5.70 -8.00
CA ASN A 28 -1.52 6.96 -7.65
C ASN A 28 -1.69 7.30 -6.16
N GLN A 29 -2.91 7.14 -5.62
CA GLN A 29 -3.17 7.31 -4.18
C GLN A 29 -2.29 6.36 -3.35
N ALA A 30 -2.22 5.10 -3.77
CA ALA A 30 -1.39 4.11 -3.11
C ALA A 30 0.10 4.46 -3.20
N ARG A 31 0.59 4.92 -4.36
CA ARG A 31 1.97 5.39 -4.56
C ARG A 31 2.32 6.60 -3.70
N ASN A 32 1.38 7.52 -3.49
CA ASN A 32 1.59 8.74 -2.72
C ASN A 32 1.48 8.53 -1.21
N GLY A 33 1.13 7.32 -0.75
CA GLY A 33 0.91 7.04 0.68
C GLY A 33 -0.39 7.65 1.22
N GLU A 34 -1.26 8.16 0.34
CA GLU A 34 -2.56 8.75 0.69
C GLU A 34 -3.60 7.63 0.82
N GLY A 35 -3.58 6.92 1.96
CA GLY A 35 -4.59 5.91 2.30
C GLY A 35 -4.06 4.75 3.14
N VAL A 36 -4.85 4.31 4.13
CA VAL A 36 -4.44 3.31 5.15
C VAL A 36 -4.75 1.86 4.76
N LEU A 37 -5.60 1.55 3.77
CA LEU A 37 -6.02 0.16 3.57
C LEU A 37 -5.29 -0.58 2.45
N ILE A 38 -4.81 -1.78 2.79
CA ILE A 38 -4.61 -2.89 1.85
C ILE A 38 -5.97 -3.11 1.19
N LEU A 39 -6.05 -2.89 -0.12
CA LEU A 39 -7.30 -3.12 -0.84
C LEU A 39 -7.57 -4.61 -0.94
N THR A 40 -8.80 -5.02 -0.65
CA THR A 40 -9.31 -6.34 -0.95
C THR A 40 -10.13 -6.33 -2.24
N GLY A 41 -10.44 -7.52 -2.78
CA GLY A 41 -11.36 -7.62 -3.91
C GLY A 41 -12.77 -7.11 -3.55
N GLU A 42 -13.18 -7.31 -2.30
CA GLU A 42 -14.47 -6.84 -1.78
C GLU A 42 -14.52 -5.30 -1.71
N ASP A 43 -13.43 -4.64 -1.31
CA ASP A 43 -13.35 -3.17 -1.31
C ASP A 43 -13.55 -2.58 -2.71
N LEU A 44 -13.01 -3.25 -3.73
CA LEU A 44 -13.19 -2.85 -5.13
C LEU A 44 -14.64 -3.04 -5.58
N MET A 45 -15.28 -4.14 -5.18
CA MET A 45 -16.70 -4.37 -5.45
C MET A 45 -17.59 -3.33 -4.78
N LYS A 46 -17.32 -3.03 -3.50
CA LYS A 46 -18.02 -2.00 -2.73
C LYS A 46 -17.99 -0.65 -3.45
N ARG A 47 -16.81 -0.27 -3.97
CA ARG A 47 -16.63 0.96 -4.75
C ARG A 47 -17.41 0.96 -6.07
N ASN A 48 -17.54 -0.18 -6.74
CA ASN A 48 -18.39 -0.28 -7.93
C ASN A 48 -19.86 -0.09 -7.59
N ILE A 49 -20.32 -0.67 -6.48
CA ILE A 49 -21.69 -0.48 -5.96
C ILE A 49 -21.94 1.01 -5.67
N GLU A 50 -21.03 1.68 -4.97
CA GLU A 50 -21.11 3.13 -4.72
C GLU A 50 -21.05 3.96 -6.00
N HIS A 51 -20.31 3.51 -7.02
CA HIS A 51 -20.24 4.20 -8.29
C HIS A 51 -21.58 4.10 -9.03
N GLU A 52 -22.11 2.89 -9.17
CA GLU A 52 -23.39 2.64 -9.82
C GLU A 52 -24.53 3.39 -9.13
N ALA A 53 -24.58 3.33 -7.80
CA ALA A 53 -25.58 4.04 -7.01
C ALA A 53 -25.56 5.55 -7.25
N ARG A 54 -24.37 6.15 -7.37
CA ARG A 54 -24.19 7.57 -7.70
C ARG A 54 -24.63 7.89 -9.12
N GLN A 55 -24.30 7.04 -10.11
CA GLN A 55 -24.74 7.22 -11.49
C GLN A 55 -26.26 7.22 -11.61
N LEU A 56 -26.91 6.36 -10.82
CA LEU A 56 -28.37 6.24 -10.74
C LEU A 56 -29.02 7.28 -9.80
N GLN A 57 -28.24 8.16 -9.18
CA GLN A 57 -28.70 9.18 -8.22
C GLN A 57 -29.55 8.61 -7.07
N LEU A 58 -29.25 7.37 -6.67
CA LEU A 58 -29.98 6.69 -5.61
C LEU A 58 -29.56 7.24 -4.25
N HIS A 59 -30.54 7.40 -3.37
CA HIS A 59 -30.27 7.66 -1.96
C HIS A 59 -29.94 6.33 -1.27
N TYR A 60 -28.77 6.28 -0.64
CA TYR A 60 -28.30 5.13 0.11
C TYR A 60 -27.52 5.61 1.33
N ASN A 61 -27.50 4.80 2.38
CA ASN A 61 -26.58 4.99 3.50
C ASN A 61 -25.43 3.98 3.42
N GLN A 62 -24.43 4.14 4.29
CA GLN A 62 -23.27 3.25 4.31
C GLN A 62 -23.65 1.80 4.64
N HIS A 63 -24.67 1.60 5.49
CA HIS A 63 -25.15 0.27 5.85
C HIS A 63 -25.77 -0.46 4.65
N ASP A 64 -26.50 0.25 3.77
CA ASP A 64 -27.04 -0.31 2.53
C ASP A 64 -25.93 -0.76 1.58
N ILE A 65 -24.86 0.03 1.47
CA ILE A 65 -23.69 -0.33 0.66
C ILE A 65 -22.98 -1.56 1.23
N ASP A 66 -22.72 -1.58 2.53
CA ASP A 66 -21.99 -2.65 3.20
C ASP A 66 -22.75 -3.98 3.16
N SER A 67 -24.05 -3.93 3.42
CA SER A 67 -24.89 -5.12 3.40
C SER A 67 -25.06 -5.67 1.97
N LEU A 68 -25.15 -4.80 0.96
CA LEU A 68 -25.25 -5.22 -0.44
C LEU A 68 -23.92 -5.79 -0.95
N THR A 69 -22.82 -5.17 -0.58
CA THR A 69 -21.47 -5.67 -0.86
C THR A 69 -21.32 -7.08 -0.31
N ASN A 70 -21.66 -7.29 0.97
CA ASN A 70 -21.60 -8.60 1.60
C ASN A 70 -22.49 -9.63 0.90
N GLU A 71 -23.73 -9.28 0.55
CA GLU A 71 -24.65 -10.20 -0.13
C GLU A 71 -24.09 -10.64 -1.49
N TYR A 72 -23.64 -9.69 -2.31
CA TYR A 72 -23.14 -10.03 -3.64
C TYR A 72 -21.79 -10.73 -3.58
N TRP A 73 -20.87 -10.22 -2.77
CA TRP A 73 -19.54 -10.80 -2.62
C TRP A 73 -19.62 -12.23 -2.13
N ASN A 74 -20.46 -12.54 -1.14
CA ASN A 74 -20.52 -13.88 -0.57
C ASN A 74 -21.40 -14.83 -1.40
N SER A 75 -22.55 -14.36 -1.89
CA SER A 75 -23.61 -15.23 -2.39
C SER A 75 -23.88 -15.13 -3.89
N ARG A 76 -23.52 -14.02 -4.56
CA ARG A 76 -23.90 -13.79 -5.97
C ARG A 76 -22.72 -13.76 -6.95
N LEU A 77 -21.50 -13.53 -6.49
CA LEU A 77 -20.30 -13.62 -7.32
C LEU A 77 -19.85 -15.08 -7.46
N THR A 78 -19.61 -15.49 -8.71
CA THR A 78 -18.86 -16.71 -9.02
C THR A 78 -17.42 -16.59 -8.55
N LEU A 79 -16.76 -17.73 -8.32
CA LEU A 79 -15.34 -17.78 -7.96
C LEU A 79 -14.45 -17.05 -8.99
N SER A 80 -14.76 -17.18 -10.29
CA SER A 80 -14.03 -16.50 -11.36
C SER A 80 -14.12 -14.97 -11.23
N GLN A 81 -15.31 -14.44 -10.97
CA GLN A 81 -15.48 -13.00 -10.74
C GLN A 81 -14.73 -12.53 -9.48
N LYS A 82 -14.84 -13.27 -8.36
CA LYS A 82 -14.07 -12.94 -7.14
C LYS A 82 -12.56 -12.90 -7.43
N ASN A 83 -12.04 -13.89 -8.14
CA ASN A 83 -10.62 -13.95 -8.50
C ASN A 83 -10.17 -12.76 -9.34
N ARG A 84 -11.00 -12.25 -10.25
CA ARG A 84 -10.68 -11.03 -11.03
C ARG A 84 -10.51 -9.81 -10.11
N PHE A 85 -11.41 -9.61 -9.15
CA PHE A 85 -11.29 -8.53 -8.17
C PHE A 85 -10.08 -8.70 -7.25
N ILE A 86 -9.85 -9.92 -6.74
CA ILE A 86 -8.69 -10.23 -5.88
C ILE A 86 -7.37 -9.95 -6.61
N ASN A 87 -7.25 -10.38 -7.87
CA ASN A 87 -6.03 -10.17 -8.66
C ASN A 87 -5.78 -8.69 -8.92
N LEU A 88 -6.83 -7.92 -9.22
CA LEU A 88 -6.69 -6.47 -9.39
C LEU A 88 -6.27 -5.78 -8.08
N ALA A 89 -6.88 -6.16 -6.96
CA ALA A 89 -6.50 -5.62 -5.65
C ALA A 89 -5.04 -5.94 -5.30
N LYS A 90 -4.60 -7.18 -5.55
CA LYS A 90 -3.18 -7.59 -5.40
C LYS A 90 -2.25 -6.73 -6.26
N TYR A 91 -2.60 -6.51 -7.52
CA TYR A 91 -1.80 -5.68 -8.42
C TYR A 91 -1.67 -4.23 -7.92
N ILE A 92 -2.78 -3.61 -7.47
CA ILE A 92 -2.74 -2.25 -6.92
C ILE A 92 -1.90 -2.19 -5.64
N ASN A 93 -2.04 -3.19 -4.75
CA ASN A 93 -1.25 -3.29 -3.54
C ASN A 93 0.25 -3.52 -3.83
N GLN A 94 0.60 -4.23 -4.91
CA GLN A 94 1.98 -4.36 -5.35
C GLN A 94 2.56 -3.02 -5.80
N ILE A 95 1.83 -2.24 -6.59
CA ILE A 95 2.26 -0.90 -7.01
C ILE A 95 2.55 -0.01 -5.80
N ARG A 96 1.68 -0.05 -4.78
CA ARG A 96 1.88 0.65 -3.51
C ARG A 96 3.23 0.31 -2.88
N ASN A 97 3.50 -0.98 -2.74
CA ASN A 97 4.67 -1.48 -2.02
C ASN A 97 5.95 -1.38 -2.85
N ASN A 98 5.86 -1.17 -4.17
CA ASN A 98 7.03 -1.17 -5.05
C ASN A 98 8.08 -0.13 -4.63
N LYS A 99 7.67 1.10 -4.30
CA LYS A 99 8.59 2.14 -3.82
C LYS A 99 9.29 1.73 -2.51
N THR A 100 8.57 1.11 -1.58
CA THR A 100 9.15 0.62 -0.32
C THR A 100 10.13 -0.51 -0.58
N ILE A 101 9.80 -1.45 -1.47
CA ILE A 101 10.69 -2.54 -1.88
C ILE A 101 11.95 -1.97 -2.55
N ASP A 102 11.81 -1.02 -3.46
CA ASP A 102 12.93 -0.35 -4.13
C ASP A 102 13.88 0.35 -3.15
N LEU A 103 13.32 0.99 -2.11
CA LEU A 103 14.11 1.63 -1.04
C LEU A 103 14.84 0.58 -0.19
N ILE A 104 14.17 -0.53 0.17
CA ILE A 104 14.80 -1.63 0.93
C ILE A 104 15.94 -2.26 0.11
N VAL A 105 15.76 -2.46 -1.19
CA VAL A 105 16.79 -3.00 -2.08
C VAL A 105 18.02 -2.08 -2.15
N GLN A 106 17.82 -0.76 -2.08
CA GLN A 106 18.94 0.20 -2.07
C GLN A 106 19.76 0.15 -0.78
N ILE A 107 19.17 -0.19 0.36
CA ILE A 107 19.91 -0.32 1.64
C ILE A 107 20.99 -1.41 1.54
N ASN A 108 20.71 -2.49 0.81
CA ASN A 108 21.66 -3.59 0.63
C ASN A 108 22.75 -3.30 -0.42
N ARG A 109 22.74 -2.12 -1.05
CA ARG A 109 23.79 -1.72 -1.99
C ARG A 109 24.87 -0.93 -1.25
N PRO A 110 26.16 -1.26 -1.43
CA PRO A 110 27.23 -0.41 -0.96
C PRO A 110 27.07 1.01 -1.50
N GLN A 111 27.03 1.99 -0.61
CA GLN A 111 27.06 3.40 -0.90
C GLN A 111 28.42 3.79 -1.50
N ILE A 112 28.39 4.57 -2.57
CA ILE A 112 29.59 5.18 -3.14
C ILE A 112 29.95 6.35 -2.22
N THR A 113 31.18 6.34 -1.70
CA THR A 113 31.66 7.33 -0.73
C THR A 113 32.98 7.92 -1.19
N ASN A 114 33.26 9.15 -0.75
CA ASN A 114 34.48 9.85 -1.15
C ASN A 114 35.60 9.69 -0.12
N THR A 115 35.27 9.21 1.07
CA THR A 115 36.23 9.00 2.15
C THR A 115 36.15 7.59 2.75
N PRO A 116 37.26 7.09 3.32
CA PRO A 116 37.26 5.82 4.07
C PRO A 116 36.32 5.82 5.28
N PHE A 117 36.13 6.98 5.93
CA PHE A 117 35.21 7.11 7.08
C PHE A 117 33.75 6.91 6.64
N GLU A 118 33.31 7.62 5.59
CA GLU A 118 31.98 7.46 5.02
C GLU A 118 31.75 6.01 4.56
N TYR A 119 32.76 5.40 3.94
CA TYR A 119 32.70 4.00 3.50
C TYR A 119 32.39 3.06 4.66
N ALA A 120 33.16 3.17 5.75
CA ALA A 120 32.98 2.33 6.94
C ALA A 120 31.61 2.57 7.62
N LEU A 121 31.15 3.83 7.65
CA LEU A 121 29.87 4.19 8.26
C LEU A 121 28.67 3.63 7.48
N PHE A 122 28.68 3.74 6.15
CA PHE A 122 27.52 3.37 5.32
C PHE A 122 27.53 1.93 4.82
N ASN A 123 28.71 1.33 4.63
CA ASN A 123 28.86 -0.01 4.05
C ASN A 123 29.26 -1.07 5.08
N GLY A 124 29.55 -0.64 6.30
CA GLY A 124 30.12 -1.48 7.34
C GLY A 124 31.62 -1.70 7.14
N THR A 125 32.26 -2.22 8.18
CA THR A 125 33.66 -2.65 8.16
C THR A 125 33.76 -4.09 8.67
N SER A 126 34.71 -4.85 8.15
CA SER A 126 34.98 -6.23 8.59
C SER A 126 35.91 -6.20 9.80
N PHE A 127 35.42 -6.64 10.96
CA PHE A 127 36.21 -6.80 12.18
C PHE A 127 36.82 -8.20 12.25
N TYR A 128 37.66 -8.54 11.28
CA TYR A 128 38.46 -9.77 11.29
C TYR A 128 39.93 -9.39 11.28
N ASP A 129 40.40 -8.74 12.36
CA ASP A 129 41.71 -9.00 12.94
C ASP A 129 41.89 -8.22 14.25
N ASP A 130 42.40 -8.93 15.25
CA ASP A 130 42.71 -8.41 16.57
C ASP A 130 43.73 -7.25 16.50
N LYS A 131 43.44 -6.17 17.24
CA LYS A 131 44.35 -5.10 17.74
C LYS A 131 44.40 -3.73 17.07
N ILE A 132 43.57 -3.37 16.07
CA ILE A 132 43.62 -1.99 15.54
C ILE A 132 42.25 -1.31 15.57
N THR A 133 42.04 -0.56 16.66
CA THR A 133 41.16 0.61 16.81
C THR A 133 39.66 0.41 16.60
N GLU A 134 39.02 -0.28 17.53
CA GLU A 134 37.57 -0.17 17.77
C GLU A 134 37.14 1.25 18.22
N SER A 135 38.08 2.13 18.60
CA SER A 135 37.81 3.48 19.14
C SER A 135 37.57 4.58 18.08
N SER A 136 37.84 4.33 16.80
CA SER A 136 37.90 5.39 15.78
C SER A 136 36.62 5.59 14.96
N ILE A 137 35.57 4.81 15.22
CA ILE A 137 34.30 4.83 14.44
C ILE A 137 33.11 5.31 15.31
N LEU A 138 33.36 5.85 16.50
CA LEU A 138 32.28 6.47 17.25
C LEU A 138 31.99 7.87 16.66
N PRO A 139 30.72 8.21 16.36
CA PRO A 139 30.36 9.57 16.02
C PRO A 139 30.81 10.47 17.17
N ALA A 140 31.54 11.54 16.85
CA ALA A 140 32.12 12.49 17.79
C ALA A 140 31.04 13.37 18.47
N GLY A 141 30.03 12.75 19.08
CA GLY A 141 29.13 13.36 20.04
C GLY A 141 29.45 12.80 21.41
N CYS A 142 29.64 13.68 22.40
CA CYS A 142 29.93 13.39 23.81
C CYS A 142 31.42 13.27 24.19
N SER A 143 32.30 14.10 23.63
CA SER A 143 33.51 14.52 24.36
C SER A 143 33.12 15.68 25.30
N ASN A 144 32.90 15.34 26.56
CA ASN A 144 32.89 16.17 27.78
C ASN A 144 32.85 17.70 27.57
N SER A 145 31.68 18.31 27.80
CA SER A 145 31.60 19.72 28.14
C SER A 145 32.38 19.95 29.45
N SER A 146 33.41 20.77 29.35
CA SER A 146 34.24 21.31 30.41
C SER A 146 33.45 21.77 31.64
N LEU A 147 34.03 21.54 32.82
CA LEU A 147 33.61 22.11 34.10
C LEU A 147 33.35 23.63 33.98
N PHE A 148 32.22 24.07 34.50
CA PHE A 148 31.97 25.47 34.84
C PHE A 148 32.75 25.82 36.12
N PRO A 149 33.50 26.94 36.16
CA PRO A 149 33.60 27.75 37.37
C PRO A 149 32.33 28.58 37.60
#